data_AF-A0A1Y6CBJ8-F1
#
_entry.id   AF-A0A1Y6CBJ8-F1
#
_cell.length_a   1.000
_cell.length_b   1.000
_cell.length_c   1.000
_cell.angle_alpha   90.00
_cell.angle_beta   90.00
_cell.angle_gamma   90.00
#
_symmetry.space_group_name_H-M   'P 1'
#
loop_
_entity.id
_entity.type
_entity.pdbx_description
1 polymer ?
#
loop_
_entity_poly.entity_id
_entity_poly.type
_entity_poly.pdbx_seq_one_letter_code
_entity_poly.pdbx_strand_id
1 'polypeptide(L)'
;MKTPWQSNIRATLKFLLVGISVSLFLNQVAFGLCASLIKGTMAFNVTKCGRLSPEKTFNNSRLEKLQFIKDLTMEDRKTFFDSYRGLVIEGLVVRSLAVRSGLTPEKGALNGQNITVYIPPGPVSCQQILNKRIKTLLDEACCEGGGEAPCLLNTTYVFKNISVLGPAQGGAGNAKRMKLAVNKTFLKANNHLKRKQFSEAVTLYEQLRSQKLLDTRGHYFLSYSYRMLDQCPKAIPVLEIVHKKSEANSYWANEEGVIKKAILLYARCLSKTGRSGESVLVLQGFLANPKRFKEEIKASLVHGDFGRSRTTKEFQQYMQDAQKALSRAMNPQ
;
A
#
# COMPACT_ATOMS: atom_id res chain seq x y z
N MET A 1 -24.71 -76.42 -2.21
CA MET A 1 -23.33 -76.39 -1.68
C MET A 1 -22.69 -75.08 -2.08
N LYS A 2 -22.47 -74.16 -1.14
CA LYS A 2 -21.67 -72.93 -1.36
C LYS A 2 -20.27 -73.22 -0.82
N THR A 3 -19.25 -73.01 -1.64
CA THR A 3 -17.85 -73.28 -1.29
C THR A 3 -17.37 -72.33 -0.18
N PRO A 4 -16.51 -72.78 0.77
CA PRO A 4 -16.13 -72.00 1.96
C PRO A 4 -15.31 -70.73 1.66
N TRP A 5 -14.84 -70.57 0.43
CA TRP A 5 -13.88 -69.55 0.03
C TRP A 5 -14.48 -68.15 -0.17
N GLN A 6 -15.78 -68.02 -0.41
CA GLN A 6 -16.40 -66.72 -0.65
C GLN A 6 -16.77 -65.95 0.62
N SER A 7 -16.72 -66.57 1.80
CA SER A 7 -17.03 -65.89 3.07
C SER A 7 -15.85 -65.12 3.67
N ASN A 8 -14.61 -65.55 3.40
CA ASN A 8 -13.42 -64.91 3.97
C ASN A 8 -13.04 -63.60 3.27
N ILE A 9 -13.24 -63.48 1.95
CA ILE A 9 -12.82 -62.27 1.20
C ILE A 9 -13.68 -61.04 1.58
N ARG A 10 -14.96 -61.24 1.93
CA ARG A 10 -15.84 -60.14 2.38
C ARG A 10 -15.53 -59.65 3.79
N ALA A 11 -14.95 -60.49 4.65
CA ALA A 11 -14.54 -60.10 6.00
C ALA A 11 -13.23 -59.29 5.97
N THR A 12 -12.23 -59.72 5.19
CA THR A 12 -10.95 -59.00 5.10
C THR A 12 -11.07 -57.64 4.40
N LEU A 13 -11.95 -57.50 3.40
CA LEU A 13 -12.14 -56.21 2.72
C LEU A 13 -12.82 -55.16 3.62
N LYS A 14 -13.70 -55.57 4.54
CA LYS A 14 -14.34 -54.66 5.50
C LYS A 14 -13.36 -54.17 6.57
N PHE A 15 -12.45 -55.03 7.04
CA PHE A 15 -11.42 -54.61 8.00
C PHE A 15 -10.35 -53.71 7.36
N LEU A 16 -10.00 -53.92 6.09
CA LEU A 16 -9.06 -53.05 5.38
C LEU A 16 -9.64 -51.65 5.12
N LEU A 17 -10.93 -51.54 4.77
CA LEU A 17 -11.60 -50.26 4.54
C LEU A 17 -11.81 -49.47 5.85
N VAL A 18 -12.11 -50.13 6.97
CA VAL A 18 -12.22 -49.44 8.27
C VAL A 18 -10.84 -49.01 8.80
N GLY A 19 -9.79 -49.82 8.60
CA GLY A 19 -8.42 -49.45 8.97
C GLY A 19 -7.86 -48.27 8.17
N ILE A 20 -8.17 -48.19 6.87
CA ILE A 20 -7.79 -47.05 6.02
C ILE A 20 -8.60 -45.79 6.39
N SER A 21 -9.88 -45.95 6.75
CA SER A 21 -10.72 -44.83 7.20
C SER A 21 -10.22 -44.24 8.52
N VAL A 22 -9.89 -45.07 9.52
CA VAL A 22 -9.41 -44.59 10.83
C VAL A 22 -7.99 -44.00 10.74
N SER A 23 -7.16 -44.48 9.82
CA SER A 23 -5.82 -43.90 9.56
C SER A 23 -5.86 -42.55 8.81
N LEU A 24 -6.95 -42.27 8.08
CA LEU A 24 -7.17 -40.98 7.41
C LEU A 24 -7.78 -39.91 8.32
N PHE A 25 -8.38 -40.29 9.46
CA PHE A 25 -8.93 -39.34 10.43
C PHE A 25 -7.95 -38.94 11.55
N LEU A 26 -6.88 -39.70 11.79
CA LEU A 26 -5.90 -39.38 12.85
C LEU A 26 -4.71 -38.53 12.40
N ASN A 27 -4.56 -38.25 11.11
CA ASN A 27 -3.52 -37.35 10.57
C ASN A 27 -4.04 -35.99 10.10
N GLN A 28 -5.31 -35.66 10.37
CA GLN A 28 -5.76 -34.28 10.35
C GLN A 28 -5.48 -33.63 11.71
N VAL A 29 -4.21 -33.62 12.13
CA VAL A 29 -3.73 -32.45 12.86
C VAL A 29 -3.91 -31.33 11.84
N ALA A 30 -4.99 -30.58 12.02
CA ALA A 30 -5.15 -29.28 11.39
C ALA A 30 -3.92 -28.47 11.80
N PHE A 31 -2.84 -28.59 11.04
CA PHE A 31 -1.92 -27.50 10.84
C PHE A 31 -2.80 -26.40 10.31
N GLY A 32 -3.19 -25.48 11.20
CA GLY A 32 -3.76 -24.22 10.78
C GLY A 32 -2.76 -23.64 9.81
N LEU A 33 -3.09 -23.75 8.52
CA LEU A 33 -2.43 -22.95 7.51
C LEU A 33 -2.87 -21.54 7.83
N CYS A 34 -2.17 -20.89 8.75
CA CYS A 34 -2.31 -19.48 8.93
C CYS A 34 -1.85 -18.86 7.60
N ALA A 35 -2.84 -18.52 6.79
CA ALA A 35 -2.63 -17.78 5.57
C ALA A 35 -2.24 -16.38 6.02
N SER A 36 -1.01 -15.94 5.72
CA SER A 36 -0.52 -14.56 5.97
C SER A 36 -1.66 -13.57 5.72
N LEU A 37 -2.17 -13.01 6.82
CA LEU A 37 -3.43 -12.27 6.82
C LEU A 37 -3.25 -10.89 6.24
N ILE A 38 -2.04 -10.33 6.18
CA ILE A 38 -1.73 -9.04 5.56
C ILE A 38 -0.45 -9.14 4.72
N LYS A 39 -0.56 -8.91 3.41
CA LYS A 39 0.61 -8.88 2.51
C LYS A 39 0.52 -7.79 1.45
N GLY A 40 1.62 -7.10 1.19
CA GLY A 40 1.74 -6.18 0.04
C GLY A 40 2.70 -5.02 0.24
N THR A 41 2.83 -4.18 -0.78
CA THR A 41 3.85 -3.11 -0.82
C THR A 41 3.46 -1.94 0.08
N MET A 42 4.44 -1.37 0.78
CA MET A 42 4.24 -0.26 1.71
C MET A 42 5.34 0.80 1.58
N ALA A 43 4.98 2.03 1.96
CA ALA A 43 5.89 3.12 2.24
C ALA A 43 5.86 3.40 3.74
N PHE A 44 7.04 3.38 4.37
CA PHE A 44 7.17 3.42 5.82
C PHE A 44 8.23 4.46 6.23
N ASN A 45 7.89 5.31 7.20
CA ASN A 45 8.81 6.26 7.81
C ASN A 45 9.41 5.64 9.07
N VAL A 46 10.69 5.28 9.02
CA VAL A 46 11.39 4.67 10.16
C VAL A 46 11.73 5.75 11.19
N THR A 47 11.21 5.59 12.41
CA THR A 47 11.44 6.52 13.53
C THR A 47 12.38 5.94 14.58
N LYS A 48 12.35 4.62 14.77
CA LYS A 48 13.33 3.89 15.59
C LYS A 48 13.84 2.69 14.83
N CYS A 49 15.08 2.32 15.10
CA CYS A 49 15.69 1.10 14.60
C CYS A 49 16.65 0.56 15.66
N GLY A 50 16.50 -0.72 15.99
CA GLY A 50 17.38 -1.45 16.90
C GLY A 50 17.84 -2.74 16.25
N ARG A 51 19.09 -3.12 16.49
CA ARG A 51 19.59 -4.44 16.12
C ARG A 51 19.21 -5.44 17.21
N LEU A 52 18.67 -6.58 16.82
CA LEU A 52 18.33 -7.64 17.77
C LEU A 52 19.56 -8.47 18.10
N SER A 53 19.87 -8.54 19.39
CA SER A 53 20.71 -9.58 19.97
C SER A 53 19.80 -10.50 20.78
N PRO A 54 19.29 -11.58 20.18
CA PRO A 54 18.30 -12.47 20.80
C PRO A 54 18.78 -13.01 22.16
N GLU A 55 20.08 -13.25 22.32
CA GLU A 55 20.70 -13.69 23.57
C GLU A 55 20.55 -12.67 24.68
N LYS A 56 20.50 -11.37 24.37
CA LYS A 56 20.25 -10.29 25.34
C LYS A 56 18.76 -10.02 25.49
N THR A 57 18.03 -10.01 24.38
CA THR A 57 16.59 -9.74 24.33
C THR A 57 15.80 -10.76 25.15
N PHE A 58 16.19 -12.04 25.10
CA PHE A 58 15.53 -13.13 25.81
C PHE A 58 16.28 -13.58 27.09
N ASN A 59 17.34 -12.87 27.50
CA ASN A 59 18.14 -13.22 28.69
C ASN A 59 17.42 -12.92 30.01
N ASN A 60 16.61 -11.86 30.02
CA ASN A 60 16.06 -11.34 31.26
C ASN A 60 14.83 -12.12 31.73
N SER A 61 14.79 -12.32 33.04
CA SER A 61 13.74 -12.89 33.92
C SER A 61 12.31 -12.34 33.76
N ARG A 62 11.99 -11.61 32.69
CA ARG A 62 10.68 -10.99 32.46
C ARG A 62 9.59 -11.94 31.97
N LEU A 63 9.88 -13.20 31.65
CA LEU A 63 8.89 -14.12 31.11
C LEU A 63 9.17 -15.55 31.57
N GLU A 64 8.59 -15.98 32.69
CA GLU A 64 8.37 -17.41 32.99
C GLU A 64 7.78 -18.15 31.78
N LYS A 65 7.03 -17.43 30.93
CA LYS A 65 6.43 -17.89 29.67
C LYS A 65 7.43 -18.30 28.57
N LEU A 66 8.74 -18.03 28.71
CA LEU A 66 9.77 -18.39 27.72
C LEU A 66 10.67 -19.55 28.16
N GLN A 67 10.27 -20.30 29.19
CA GLN A 67 11.02 -21.46 29.69
C GLN A 67 11.37 -22.47 28.58
N PHE A 68 10.50 -22.63 27.58
CA PHE A 68 10.72 -23.52 26.44
C PHE A 68 12.05 -23.26 25.71
N ILE A 69 12.55 -22.02 25.66
CA ILE A 69 13.83 -21.67 25.02
C ILE A 69 15.01 -22.33 25.76
N LYS A 70 14.90 -22.46 27.09
CA LYS A 70 15.88 -23.17 27.92
C LYS A 70 15.76 -24.68 27.79
N ASP A 71 14.58 -25.17 27.45
CA ASP A 71 14.33 -26.60 27.27
C ASP A 71 14.79 -27.10 25.87
N LEU A 72 15.03 -26.18 24.93
CA LEU A 72 15.67 -26.48 23.65
C LEU A 72 17.10 -27.02 23.85
N THR A 73 17.48 -27.97 22.98
CA THR A 73 18.87 -28.42 22.84
C THR A 73 19.80 -27.25 22.49
N MET A 74 21.11 -27.40 22.69
CA MET A 74 22.05 -26.33 22.32
C MET A 74 21.96 -25.96 20.82
N GLU A 75 21.75 -26.94 19.96
CA GLU A 75 21.64 -26.76 18.52
C GLU A 75 20.33 -26.04 18.15
N ASP A 76 19.20 -26.50 18.68
CA ASP A 76 17.89 -25.88 18.43
C ASP A 76 17.81 -24.46 18.99
N ARG A 77 18.41 -24.23 20.17
CA ARG A 77 18.48 -22.91 20.78
C ARG A 77 19.29 -21.94 19.93
N LYS A 78 20.41 -22.41 19.35
CA LYS A 78 21.21 -21.62 18.42
C LYS A 78 20.40 -21.25 17.18
N THR A 79 19.74 -22.23 16.56
CA THR A 79 18.87 -22.03 15.39
C THR A 79 17.73 -21.05 15.68
N PHE A 80 17.08 -21.21 16.84
CA PHE A 80 16.05 -20.31 17.32
C PHE A 80 16.59 -18.88 17.43
N PHE A 81 17.70 -18.66 18.14
CA PHE A 81 18.28 -17.32 18.26
C PHE A 81 18.67 -16.75 16.91
N ASP A 82 19.30 -17.54 16.03
CA ASP A 82 19.69 -17.08 14.70
C ASP A 82 18.47 -16.61 13.86
N SER A 83 17.30 -17.24 14.01
CA SER A 83 16.06 -16.83 13.31
C SER A 83 15.51 -15.45 13.76
N TYR A 84 15.86 -15.00 14.97
CA TYR A 84 15.48 -13.70 15.55
C TYR A 84 16.54 -12.62 15.38
N ARG A 85 17.71 -12.95 14.83
CA ARG A 85 18.70 -11.91 14.51
C ARG A 85 18.16 -11.02 13.41
N GLY A 86 18.42 -9.73 13.48
CA GLY A 86 17.92 -8.80 12.47
C GLY A 86 17.75 -7.41 13.05
N LEU A 87 16.79 -6.68 12.50
CA LEU A 87 16.41 -5.35 12.99
C LEU A 87 14.95 -5.35 13.45
N VAL A 88 14.67 -4.62 14.52
CA VAL A 88 13.30 -4.16 14.85
C VAL A 88 13.24 -2.68 14.55
N ILE A 89 12.22 -2.29 13.81
CA ILE A 89 11.95 -0.89 13.51
C ILE A 89 10.56 -0.50 13.97
N GLU A 90 10.43 0.75 14.40
CA GLU A 90 9.14 1.38 14.70
C GLU A 90 8.97 2.60 13.81
N GLY A 91 7.74 2.87 13.40
CA GLY A 91 7.50 3.98 12.50
C GLY A 91 6.09 4.03 11.94
N LEU A 92 5.89 5.05 11.11
CA LEU A 92 4.60 5.38 10.54
C LEU A 92 4.43 4.73 9.17
N VAL A 93 3.35 3.99 8.99
CA VAL A 93 2.89 3.55 7.68
C VAL A 93 2.35 4.75 6.92
N VAL A 94 3.11 5.22 5.94
CA VAL A 94 2.73 6.37 5.11
C VAL A 94 1.75 5.96 4.02
N ARG A 95 1.99 4.79 3.42
CA ARG A 95 1.09 4.18 2.44
C ARG A 95 1.18 2.67 2.54
N SER A 96 0.06 2.00 2.35
CA SER A 96 -0.05 0.57 2.33
C SER A 96 -0.98 0.14 1.21
N LEU A 97 -0.43 -0.71 0.35
CA LEU A 97 -1.14 -1.53 -0.62
C LEU A 97 -1.21 -2.98 -0.11
N ALA A 98 -0.91 -3.21 1.18
CA ALA A 98 -1.08 -4.53 1.77
C ALA A 98 -2.58 -4.84 1.91
N VAL A 99 -2.96 -6.03 1.46
CA VAL A 99 -4.34 -6.52 1.46
C VAL A 99 -4.52 -7.53 2.58
N ARG A 100 -5.71 -7.54 3.18
CA ARG A 100 -6.08 -8.61 4.12
C ARG A 100 -6.60 -9.84 3.39
N SER A 101 -5.87 -10.94 3.43
CA SER A 101 -6.28 -12.22 2.83
C SER A 101 -7.53 -12.75 3.54
N GLY A 102 -8.58 -13.16 2.79
CA GLY A 102 -9.78 -13.81 3.36
C GLY A 102 -10.95 -12.90 3.77
N LEU A 103 -10.84 -11.57 3.64
CA LEU A 103 -11.94 -10.63 3.85
C LEU A 103 -12.03 -9.63 2.69
N THR A 104 -13.09 -9.71 1.88
CA THR A 104 -13.35 -8.73 0.81
C THR A 104 -14.05 -7.47 1.35
N PRO A 105 -13.87 -6.27 0.73
CA PRO A 105 -12.78 -5.86 -0.16
C PRO A 105 -11.79 -4.88 0.53
N GLU A 106 -10.51 -5.23 0.42
CA GLU A 106 -9.37 -4.34 0.10
C GLU A 106 -9.40 -2.94 0.75
N LYS A 107 -9.19 -2.90 2.06
CA LYS A 107 -8.62 -1.71 2.71
C LYS A 107 -7.11 -1.83 2.60
N GLY A 108 -6.42 -0.77 2.19
CA GLY A 108 -4.96 -0.69 2.38
C GLY A 108 -4.68 -0.78 3.88
N ALA A 109 -4.23 -1.95 4.33
CA ALA A 109 -4.12 -2.28 5.73
C ALA A 109 -3.09 -1.36 6.40
N LEU A 110 -3.36 -0.89 7.61
CA LEU A 110 -2.39 -0.16 8.44
C LEU A 110 -2.04 1.27 7.98
N ASN A 111 -2.68 1.83 6.95
CA ASN A 111 -2.43 3.21 6.50
C ASN A 111 -2.57 4.24 7.64
N GLY A 112 -1.53 5.05 7.85
CA GLY A 112 -1.50 6.10 8.88
C GLY A 112 -1.26 5.58 10.31
N GLN A 113 -0.99 4.28 10.48
CA GLN A 113 -0.73 3.68 11.79
C GLN A 113 0.77 3.66 12.09
N ASN A 114 1.12 3.81 13.36
CA ASN A 114 2.44 3.46 13.84
C ASN A 114 2.48 1.96 14.12
N ILE A 115 3.43 1.26 13.52
CA ILE A 115 3.62 -0.18 13.73
C ILE A 115 5.08 -0.48 14.06
N THR A 116 5.27 -1.58 14.77
CA THR A 116 6.57 -2.22 14.99
C THR A 116 6.73 -3.34 13.97
N VAL A 117 7.91 -3.49 13.38
CA VAL A 117 8.15 -4.46 12.30
C VAL A 117 9.54 -5.08 12.45
N TYR A 118 9.63 -6.36 12.13
CA TYR A 118 10.88 -7.09 12.06
C TYR A 118 11.45 -7.13 10.64
N ILE A 119 12.77 -6.98 10.54
CA ILE A 119 13.53 -7.14 9.30
C ILE A 119 14.52 -8.29 9.54
N PRO A 120 14.42 -9.40 8.80
CA PRO A 120 15.38 -10.50 8.87
C PRO A 120 16.82 -10.04 8.57
N PRO A 121 17.85 -10.84 8.91
CA PRO A 121 19.23 -10.52 8.58
C PRO A 121 19.40 -10.26 7.08
N GLY A 122 20.14 -9.22 6.73
CA GLY A 122 20.33 -8.84 5.35
C GLY A 122 21.26 -7.64 5.18
N PRO A 123 21.34 -7.07 3.96
CA PRO A 123 22.27 -5.98 3.65
C PRO A 123 21.87 -4.64 4.28
N VAL A 124 20.66 -4.55 4.84
CA VAL A 124 20.10 -3.32 5.40
C VAL A 124 20.54 -3.15 6.85
N SER A 125 21.07 -1.97 7.18
CA SER A 125 21.46 -1.60 8.54
C SER A 125 20.61 -0.45 9.09
N CYS A 126 20.56 -0.31 10.42
CA CYS A 126 19.86 0.81 11.05
C CYS A 126 20.36 2.18 10.58
N GLN A 127 21.66 2.33 10.34
CA GLN A 127 22.23 3.59 9.86
C GLN A 127 21.68 3.99 8.48
N GLN A 128 21.39 3.01 7.62
CA GLN A 128 20.85 3.26 6.28
C GLN A 128 19.37 3.66 6.29
N ILE A 129 18.59 3.20 7.28
CA ILE A 129 17.12 3.35 7.27
C ILE A 129 16.57 4.26 8.36
N LEU A 130 17.31 4.50 9.45
CA LEU A 130 16.83 5.34 10.54
C LEU A 130 16.57 6.77 10.06
N ASN A 131 15.42 7.33 10.43
CA ASN A 131 14.97 8.64 9.95
C ASN A 131 14.89 8.72 8.41
N LYS A 132 14.71 7.57 7.74
CA LYS A 132 14.46 7.49 6.30
C LYS A 132 13.05 6.95 6.03
N ARG A 133 12.56 7.30 4.85
CA ARG A 133 11.43 6.61 4.24
C ARG A 133 11.95 5.43 3.44
N ILE A 134 11.30 4.29 3.61
CA ILE A 134 11.58 3.08 2.85
C ILE A 134 10.35 2.64 2.07
N LYS A 135 10.59 2.01 0.92
CA LYS A 135 9.63 1.14 0.22
C LYS A 135 9.95 -0.29 0.61
N THR A 136 8.93 -1.09 0.88
CA THR A 136 9.11 -2.47 1.34
C THR A 136 7.91 -3.33 0.97
N LEU A 137 8.07 -4.64 1.02
CA LEU A 137 7.00 -5.62 1.02
C LEU A 137 6.71 -6.03 2.47
N LEU A 138 5.51 -5.77 2.95
CA LEU A 138 5.02 -6.30 4.21
C LEU A 138 4.47 -7.70 4.02
N ASP A 139 4.75 -8.56 4.99
CA ASP A 139 4.21 -9.89 5.16
C ASP A 139 3.86 -10.08 6.64
N GLU A 140 2.64 -10.51 6.94
CA GLU A 140 2.23 -10.87 8.30
C GLU A 140 2.59 -12.33 8.55
N ALA A 141 3.52 -12.54 9.47
CA ALA A 141 3.88 -13.85 9.96
C ALA A 141 2.77 -14.40 10.85
N CYS A 142 2.59 -15.71 10.72
CA CYS A 142 1.71 -16.48 11.55
C CYS A 142 2.39 -16.84 12.84
N CYS A 143 1.64 -16.80 13.94
CA CYS A 143 2.17 -17.02 15.28
C CYS A 143 1.55 -18.26 15.93
N GLU A 144 1.09 -19.21 15.14
CA GLU A 144 0.50 -20.46 15.64
C GLU A 144 1.61 -21.28 16.31
N GLY A 145 1.66 -21.26 17.65
CA GLY A 145 2.73 -21.88 18.44
C GLY A 145 3.67 -20.88 19.13
N GLY A 146 3.55 -19.58 18.85
CA GLY A 146 4.16 -18.49 19.64
C GLY A 146 5.68 -18.34 19.57
N GLY A 147 6.42 -19.29 19.00
CA GLY A 147 7.88 -19.30 18.96
C GLY A 147 8.52 -18.67 17.71
N GLU A 148 7.76 -18.37 16.66
CA GLU A 148 8.30 -17.96 15.36
C GLU A 148 8.59 -16.45 15.28
N ALA A 149 9.68 -16.06 14.62
CA ALA A 149 9.96 -14.64 14.42
C ALA A 149 8.90 -14.02 13.48
N PRO A 150 8.30 -12.87 13.84
CA PRO A 150 8.69 -11.95 14.91
C PRO A 150 7.77 -11.97 16.14
N CYS A 151 6.99 -13.02 16.36
CA CYS A 151 5.88 -13.07 17.30
C CYS A 151 6.28 -12.72 18.75
N LEU A 152 7.47 -13.14 19.18
CA LEU A 152 8.01 -12.83 20.52
C LEU A 152 8.54 -11.39 20.66
N LEU A 153 8.53 -10.61 19.57
CA LEU A 153 8.95 -9.21 19.53
C LEU A 153 7.77 -8.24 19.56
N ASN A 154 6.59 -8.70 20.02
CA ASN A 154 5.34 -7.92 20.04
C ASN A 154 4.92 -7.39 18.66
N THR A 155 5.26 -8.11 17.59
CA THR A 155 4.80 -7.81 16.23
C THR A 155 4.60 -9.10 15.46
N THR A 156 3.67 -9.08 14.51
CA THR A 156 3.48 -10.13 13.50
C THR A 156 4.03 -9.69 12.14
N TYR A 157 4.54 -8.47 12.02
CA TYR A 157 4.90 -7.87 10.74
C TYR A 157 6.36 -8.09 10.39
N VAL A 158 6.59 -8.54 9.16
CA VAL A 158 7.91 -8.76 8.56
C VAL A 158 8.06 -7.88 7.32
N PHE A 159 9.14 -7.12 7.24
CA PHE A 159 9.51 -6.37 6.04
C PHE A 159 10.55 -7.10 5.21
N LYS A 160 10.27 -7.20 3.91
CA LYS A 160 11.13 -7.76 2.87
C LYS A 160 11.40 -6.70 1.79
N ASN A 161 12.42 -6.90 0.96
CA ASN A 161 12.73 -6.06 -0.21
C ASN A 161 12.76 -4.55 0.09
N ILE A 162 13.57 -4.16 1.07
CA ILE A 162 13.64 -2.77 1.53
C ILE A 162 14.46 -1.92 0.55
N SER A 163 13.92 -0.78 0.17
CA SER A 163 14.62 0.24 -0.63
C SER A 163 14.46 1.61 0.02
N VAL A 164 15.56 2.33 0.21
CA VAL A 164 15.55 3.67 0.80
C VAL A 164 15.09 4.69 -0.25
N LEU A 165 14.02 5.42 0.06
CA LEU A 165 13.48 6.46 -0.82
C LEU A 165 14.07 7.85 -0.52
N GLY A 166 14.57 8.07 0.70
CA GLY A 166 15.10 9.36 1.16
C GLY A 166 14.83 9.60 2.65
N PRO A 167 15.07 10.80 3.20
CA PRO A 167 14.78 11.09 4.60
C PRO A 167 13.28 10.93 4.94
N ALA A 168 12.96 10.57 6.19
CA ALA A 168 11.58 10.41 6.69
C ALA A 168 10.90 11.77 6.91
N GLN A 169 11.72 12.77 7.27
CA GLN A 169 11.39 14.19 7.27
C GLN A 169 12.45 14.94 6.45
N GLY A 170 12.06 15.49 5.30
CA GLY A 170 12.83 16.54 4.60
C GLY A 170 13.66 16.12 3.39
N GLY A 171 13.85 17.06 2.48
CA GLY A 171 14.66 16.91 1.26
C GLY A 171 14.08 17.70 0.09
N ALA A 172 13.59 17.03 -0.95
CA ALA A 172 13.22 17.71 -2.19
C ALA A 172 11.87 18.46 -2.16
N GLY A 173 10.91 18.05 -1.31
CA GLY A 173 9.58 18.67 -1.22
C GLY A 173 9.51 19.79 -0.18
N ASN A 174 10.06 19.58 1.02
CA ASN A 174 9.93 20.54 2.13
C ASN A 174 10.87 21.74 1.99
N ALA A 175 12.10 21.57 1.49
CA ALA A 175 12.98 22.72 1.22
C ALA A 175 12.43 23.59 0.08
N LYS A 176 11.93 22.97 -1.01
CA LYS A 176 11.21 23.69 -2.07
C LYS A 176 9.95 24.36 -1.54
N ARG A 177 9.17 23.68 -0.69
CA ARG A 177 7.96 24.24 -0.06
C ARG A 177 8.26 25.40 0.88
N MET A 178 9.28 25.31 1.72
CA MET A 178 9.68 26.42 2.60
C MET A 178 10.17 27.62 1.78
N LYS A 179 10.96 27.38 0.72
CA LYS A 179 11.36 28.44 -0.23
C LYS A 179 10.17 29.05 -0.97
N LEU A 180 9.21 28.23 -1.41
CA LEU A 180 7.96 28.67 -2.03
C LEU A 180 7.06 29.45 -1.06
N ALA A 181 6.98 29.04 0.19
CA ALA A 181 6.11 29.65 1.20
C ALA A 181 6.44 31.12 1.46
N VAL A 182 7.71 31.51 1.31
CA VAL A 182 8.18 32.91 1.42
C VAL A 182 8.34 33.60 0.07
N ASN A 183 8.13 32.89 -1.05
CA ASN A 183 8.28 33.47 -2.39
C ASN A 183 7.11 34.41 -2.70
N LYS A 184 7.42 35.70 -2.93
CA LYS A 184 6.41 36.75 -3.21
C LYS A 184 5.52 36.43 -4.40
N THR A 185 6.07 35.87 -5.48
CA THR A 185 5.32 35.46 -6.68
C THR A 185 4.33 34.34 -6.35
N PHE A 186 4.75 33.34 -5.56
CA PHE A 186 3.87 32.25 -5.14
C PHE A 186 2.74 32.72 -4.23
N LEU A 187 3.04 33.61 -3.27
CA LEU A 187 2.02 34.23 -2.42
C LEU A 187 1.02 35.04 -3.23
N LYS A 188 1.49 35.83 -4.21
CA LYS A 188 0.63 36.57 -5.13
C LYS A 188 -0.24 35.65 -5.98
N ALA A 189 0.33 34.57 -6.54
CA ALA A 189 -0.42 33.56 -7.30
C ALA A 189 -1.53 32.92 -6.45
N ASN A 190 -1.23 32.53 -5.21
CA ASN A 190 -2.22 31.98 -4.27
C ASN A 190 -3.34 32.98 -3.94
N ASN A 191 -3.02 34.28 -3.83
CA ASN A 191 -4.03 35.32 -3.59
C ASN A 191 -4.96 35.50 -4.79
N HIS A 192 -4.43 35.51 -6.02
CA HIS A 192 -5.26 35.51 -7.23
C HIS A 192 -6.13 34.25 -7.30
N LEU A 193 -5.56 33.08 -7.01
CA LEU A 193 -6.31 31.81 -6.95
C LEU A 193 -7.48 31.89 -5.95
N LYS A 194 -7.26 32.39 -4.74
CA LYS A 194 -8.31 32.58 -3.72
C LYS A 194 -9.42 33.52 -4.19
N ARG A 195 -9.06 34.55 -4.96
CA ARG A 195 -9.98 35.52 -5.56
C ARG A 195 -10.62 35.02 -6.86
N LYS A 196 -10.39 33.76 -7.26
CA LYS A 196 -10.86 33.16 -8.52
C LYS A 196 -10.36 33.90 -9.78
N GLN A 197 -9.27 34.65 -9.66
CA GLN A 197 -8.58 35.32 -10.76
C GLN A 197 -7.62 34.32 -11.41
N PHE A 198 -8.19 33.36 -12.15
CA PHE A 198 -7.46 32.18 -12.62
C PHE A 198 -6.44 32.51 -13.71
N SER A 199 -6.70 33.49 -14.56
CA SER A 199 -5.77 33.91 -15.63
C SER A 199 -4.46 34.46 -15.04
N GLU A 200 -4.57 35.35 -14.07
CA GLU A 200 -3.45 35.96 -13.35
C GLU A 200 -2.70 34.93 -12.51
N ALA A 201 -3.43 34.01 -11.87
CA ALA A 201 -2.83 32.90 -11.14
C ALA A 201 -2.00 31.99 -12.06
N VAL A 202 -2.51 31.63 -13.26
CA VAL A 202 -1.79 30.83 -14.25
C VAL A 202 -0.49 31.50 -14.66
N THR A 203 -0.50 32.78 -15.01
CA THR A 203 0.72 33.51 -15.42
C THR A 203 1.81 33.43 -14.36
N LEU A 204 1.47 33.66 -13.09
CA LEU A 204 2.43 33.63 -11.99
C LEU A 204 2.91 32.21 -11.67
N TYR A 205 2.04 31.20 -11.73
CA TYR A 205 2.45 29.82 -11.52
C TYR A 205 3.31 29.29 -12.67
N GLU A 206 3.05 29.64 -13.93
CA GLU A 206 3.89 29.27 -15.06
C GLU A 206 5.29 29.91 -14.97
N GLN A 207 5.37 31.17 -14.51
CA GLN A 207 6.66 31.80 -14.20
C GLN A 207 7.45 30.98 -13.16
N LEU A 208 6.80 30.51 -12.10
CA LEU A 208 7.44 29.67 -11.09
C LEU A 208 7.78 28.26 -11.62
N ARG A 209 6.99 27.75 -12.57
CA ARG A 209 7.21 26.45 -13.22
C ARG A 209 8.43 26.49 -14.13
N SER A 210 8.58 27.52 -14.95
CA SER A 210 9.74 27.69 -15.83
C SER A 210 11.05 27.80 -15.05
N GLN A 211 11.00 28.39 -13.86
CA GLN A 211 12.12 28.46 -12.90
C GLN A 211 12.34 27.14 -12.11
N LYS A 212 11.55 26.08 -12.36
CA LYS A 212 11.59 24.79 -11.65
C LYS A 212 11.37 24.90 -10.13
N LEU A 213 10.67 25.96 -9.69
CA LEU A 213 10.43 26.25 -8.28
C LEU A 213 9.18 25.57 -7.74
N LEU A 214 8.18 25.23 -8.57
CA LEU A 214 6.94 24.61 -8.11
C LEU A 214 7.18 23.25 -7.44
N ASP A 215 6.53 23.05 -6.29
CA ASP A 215 6.41 21.76 -5.61
C ASP A 215 5.14 21.02 -6.08
N THR A 216 4.84 19.85 -5.51
CA THR A 216 3.66 19.05 -5.87
C THR A 216 2.35 19.85 -5.74
N ARG A 217 2.25 20.71 -4.72
CA ARG A 217 1.08 21.55 -4.46
C ARG A 217 0.97 22.70 -5.47
N GLY A 218 2.08 23.32 -5.81
CA GLY A 218 2.15 24.34 -6.86
C GLY A 218 1.72 23.79 -8.22
N HIS A 219 2.19 22.59 -8.59
CA HIS A 219 1.74 21.90 -9.82
C HIS A 219 0.23 21.65 -9.79
N TYR A 220 -0.31 21.16 -8.67
CA TYR A 220 -1.75 20.99 -8.51
C TYR A 220 -2.53 22.30 -8.69
N PHE A 221 -2.09 23.40 -8.08
CA PHE A 221 -2.76 24.70 -8.18
C PHE A 221 -2.71 25.31 -9.59
N LEU A 222 -1.58 25.15 -10.28
CA LEU A 222 -1.45 25.53 -11.69
C LEU A 222 -2.46 24.75 -12.55
N SER A 223 -2.47 23.42 -12.41
CA SER A 223 -3.41 22.55 -13.13
C SER A 223 -4.87 22.84 -12.82
N TYR A 224 -5.18 23.15 -11.56
CA TYR A 224 -6.53 23.54 -11.15
C TYR A 224 -6.93 24.85 -11.82
N SER A 225 -6.04 25.85 -11.84
CA SER A 225 -6.28 27.12 -12.52
C SER A 225 -6.51 26.93 -14.03
N TYR A 226 -5.71 26.07 -14.69
CA TYR A 226 -5.95 25.68 -16.07
C TYR A 226 -7.32 25.05 -16.28
N ARG A 227 -7.75 24.15 -15.40
CA ARG A 227 -9.08 23.55 -15.50
C ARG A 227 -10.20 24.59 -15.39
N MET A 228 -10.06 25.56 -14.50
CA MET A 228 -11.06 26.62 -14.32
C MET A 228 -11.17 27.54 -15.54
N LEU A 229 -10.12 27.64 -16.36
CA LEU A 229 -10.09 28.35 -17.65
C LEU A 229 -10.44 27.47 -18.85
N ASP A 230 -10.90 26.26 -18.61
CA ASP A 230 -11.15 25.23 -19.63
C ASP A 230 -9.93 24.84 -20.50
N GLN A 231 -8.74 24.88 -19.92
CA GLN A 231 -7.49 24.55 -20.58
C GLN A 231 -6.97 23.18 -20.12
N CYS A 232 -7.83 22.16 -20.13
CA CYS A 232 -7.46 20.78 -19.80
C CYS A 232 -6.21 20.27 -20.55
N PRO A 233 -6.05 20.53 -21.87
CA PRO A 233 -4.84 20.14 -22.59
C PRO A 233 -3.54 20.67 -21.97
N LYS A 234 -3.56 21.88 -21.39
CA LYS A 234 -2.39 22.46 -20.69
C LYS A 234 -2.22 21.92 -19.28
N ALA A 235 -3.33 21.55 -18.60
CA ALA A 235 -3.29 20.97 -17.26
C ALA A 235 -2.67 19.57 -17.25
N ILE A 236 -2.95 18.74 -18.26
CA ILE A 236 -2.50 17.35 -18.39
C ILE A 236 -0.99 17.18 -18.18
N PRO A 237 -0.09 17.84 -18.93
CA PRO A 237 1.36 17.63 -18.75
C PRO A 237 1.86 18.09 -17.38
N VAL A 238 1.18 19.04 -16.73
CA VAL A 238 1.51 19.47 -15.35
C VAL A 238 1.08 18.41 -14.34
N LEU A 239 -0.09 17.80 -14.53
CA LEU A 239 -0.63 16.75 -13.68
C LEU A 239 0.11 15.43 -13.82
N GLU A 240 0.63 15.13 -15.02
CA GLU A 240 1.41 13.93 -15.28
C GLU A 240 2.69 13.88 -14.42
N ILE A 241 3.31 15.03 -14.15
CA ILE A 241 4.44 15.16 -13.21
C ILE A 241 4.03 14.69 -11.81
N VAL A 242 2.83 15.06 -11.36
CA VAL A 242 2.31 14.66 -10.04
C VAL A 242 1.89 13.18 -10.05
N HIS A 243 1.31 12.69 -11.15
CA HIS A 243 0.96 11.29 -11.33
C HIS A 243 2.18 10.37 -11.26
N LYS A 244 3.25 10.68 -12.01
CA LYS A 244 4.51 9.92 -11.97
C LYS A 244 5.11 9.87 -10.56
N LYS A 245 5.02 10.97 -9.81
CA LYS A 245 5.42 10.98 -8.39
C LYS A 245 4.56 10.05 -7.55
N SER A 246 3.25 10.03 -7.79
CA SER A 246 2.31 9.15 -7.12
C SER A 246 2.63 7.67 -7.37
N GLU A 247 2.84 7.28 -8.62
CA GLU A 247 3.22 5.91 -9.02
C GLU A 247 4.55 5.50 -8.41
N ALA A 248 5.54 6.40 -8.43
CA ALA A 248 6.84 6.17 -7.81
C ALA A 248 6.81 6.21 -6.27
N ASN A 249 5.67 6.54 -5.64
CA ASN A 249 5.55 6.80 -4.20
C ASN A 249 6.57 7.84 -3.69
N SER A 250 6.93 8.81 -4.52
CA SER A 250 7.97 9.81 -4.28
C SER A 250 7.42 11.15 -3.78
N TYR A 251 6.50 11.09 -2.82
CA TYR A 251 5.80 12.24 -2.27
C TYR A 251 5.51 12.09 -0.78
N TRP A 252 5.24 13.18 -0.05
CA TRP A 252 5.17 13.16 1.42
C TRP A 252 3.77 12.82 1.96
N ALA A 253 3.69 12.36 3.22
CA ALA A 253 2.41 11.98 3.84
C ALA A 253 1.43 13.17 3.91
N ASN A 254 1.94 14.36 4.21
CA ASN A 254 1.15 15.60 4.20
C ASN A 254 0.79 16.10 2.79
N GLU A 255 1.38 15.52 1.74
CA GLU A 255 1.02 15.77 0.34
C GLU A 255 -0.02 14.79 -0.17
N GLU A 256 -0.29 13.69 0.54
CA GLU A 256 -1.25 12.65 0.15
C GLU A 256 -2.58 13.28 -0.25
N GLY A 257 -3.15 14.16 0.58
CA GLY A 257 -4.41 14.84 0.29
C GLY A 257 -4.38 15.70 -0.97
N VAL A 258 -3.24 16.35 -1.27
CA VAL A 258 -3.05 17.14 -2.49
C VAL A 258 -2.89 16.22 -3.70
N ILE A 259 -2.17 15.12 -3.57
CA ILE A 259 -1.99 14.13 -4.62
C ILE A 259 -3.32 13.49 -4.98
N LYS A 260 -4.16 13.12 -4.01
CA LYS A 260 -5.52 12.61 -4.30
C LYS A 260 -6.28 13.58 -5.20
N LYS A 261 -6.29 14.86 -4.83
CA LYS A 261 -6.96 15.91 -5.59
C LYS A 261 -6.34 16.10 -6.98
N ALA A 262 -5.02 16.01 -7.10
CA ALA A 262 -4.32 16.11 -8.37
C ALA A 262 -4.61 14.92 -9.30
N ILE A 263 -4.65 13.69 -8.78
CA ILE A 263 -4.96 12.49 -9.58
C ILE A 263 -6.42 12.52 -10.06
N LEU A 264 -7.36 12.90 -9.17
CA LEU A 264 -8.76 13.09 -9.56
C LEU A 264 -8.88 14.17 -10.64
N LEU A 265 -8.18 15.29 -10.49
CA LEU A 265 -8.13 16.34 -11.51
C LEU A 265 -7.50 15.85 -12.82
N TYR A 266 -6.49 14.98 -12.75
CA TYR A 266 -5.82 14.41 -13.92
C TYR A 266 -6.77 13.54 -14.73
N ALA A 267 -7.45 12.61 -14.06
CA ALA A 267 -8.48 11.79 -14.66
C ALA A 267 -9.59 12.64 -15.30
N ARG A 268 -10.05 13.70 -14.62
CA ARG A 268 -11.06 14.64 -15.17
C ARG A 268 -10.57 15.33 -16.45
N CYS A 269 -9.35 15.85 -16.45
CA CYS A 269 -8.78 16.52 -17.62
C CYS A 269 -8.61 15.56 -18.80
N LEU A 270 -8.12 14.33 -18.57
CA LEU A 270 -8.00 13.29 -19.59
C LEU A 270 -9.34 12.98 -20.23
N SER A 271 -10.37 12.75 -19.41
CA SER A 271 -11.72 12.47 -19.91
C SER A 271 -12.27 13.63 -20.74
N LYS A 272 -12.07 14.88 -20.31
CA LYS A 272 -12.54 16.06 -21.05
C LYS A 272 -11.87 16.20 -22.42
N THR A 273 -10.66 15.68 -22.57
CA THR A 273 -9.93 15.65 -23.85
C THR A 273 -10.18 14.39 -24.68
N GLY A 274 -11.24 13.62 -24.38
CA GLY A 274 -11.57 12.40 -25.12
C GLY A 274 -10.66 11.19 -24.80
N ARG A 275 -9.80 11.29 -23.78
CA ARG A 275 -8.88 10.23 -23.31
C ARG A 275 -9.50 9.47 -22.13
N SER A 276 -10.73 9.00 -22.32
CA SER A 276 -11.54 8.34 -21.27
C SER A 276 -10.91 7.05 -20.75
N GLY A 277 -10.33 6.21 -21.62
CA GLY A 277 -9.66 4.98 -21.20
C GLY A 277 -8.48 5.25 -20.25
N GLU A 278 -7.67 6.27 -20.54
CA GLU A 278 -6.56 6.67 -19.68
C GLU A 278 -7.03 7.26 -18.35
N SER A 279 -8.11 8.04 -18.37
CA SER A 279 -8.75 8.58 -17.17
C SER A 279 -9.11 7.47 -16.18
N VAL A 280 -9.69 6.38 -16.70
CA VAL A 280 -10.11 5.23 -15.90
C VAL A 280 -8.91 4.47 -15.34
N LEU A 281 -7.85 4.26 -16.13
CA LEU A 281 -6.62 3.60 -15.67
C LEU A 281 -5.94 4.38 -14.53
N VAL A 282 -5.88 5.71 -14.65
CA VAL A 282 -5.35 6.59 -13.61
C VAL A 282 -6.14 6.45 -12.30
N LEU A 283 -7.48 6.40 -12.38
CA LEU A 283 -8.32 6.22 -11.20
C LEU A 283 -8.18 4.82 -10.60
N GLN A 284 -8.04 3.79 -11.42
CA GLN A 284 -7.89 2.41 -10.98
C GLN A 284 -6.56 2.20 -10.24
N GLY A 285 -5.45 2.71 -10.78
CA GLY A 285 -4.14 2.63 -10.13
C GLY A 285 -4.03 3.42 -8.81
N PHE A 286 -4.90 4.42 -8.63
CA PHE A 286 -4.92 5.26 -7.44
C PHE A 286 -5.88 4.75 -6.35
N LEU A 287 -7.08 4.34 -6.73
CA LEU A 287 -8.11 3.85 -5.81
C LEU A 287 -7.96 2.34 -5.67
N ALA A 288 -6.99 1.93 -4.85
CA ALA A 288 -6.77 0.53 -4.45
C ALA A 288 -7.96 -0.11 -3.68
N ASN A 289 -9.09 0.59 -3.57
CA ASN A 289 -10.32 0.10 -2.97
C ASN A 289 -11.43 0.17 -4.02
N PRO A 290 -11.95 -0.98 -4.50
CA PRO A 290 -12.98 -1.03 -5.53
C PRO A 290 -14.28 -0.27 -5.18
N LYS A 291 -14.64 -0.19 -3.88
CA LYS A 291 -15.81 0.58 -3.43
C LYS A 291 -15.58 2.09 -3.54
N ARG A 292 -14.41 2.59 -3.15
CA ARG A 292 -14.02 4.00 -3.34
C ARG A 292 -13.81 4.34 -4.81
N PHE A 293 -13.24 3.43 -5.58
CA PHE A 293 -13.18 3.53 -7.04
C PHE A 293 -14.58 3.69 -7.63
N LYS A 294 -15.52 2.83 -7.23
CA LYS A 294 -16.92 2.94 -7.62
C LYS A 294 -17.59 4.23 -7.15
N GLU A 295 -17.32 4.69 -5.93
CA GLU A 295 -17.85 5.95 -5.40
C GLU A 295 -17.32 7.16 -6.16
N GLU A 296 -16.01 7.21 -6.46
CA GLU A 296 -15.40 8.30 -7.23
C GLU A 296 -15.78 8.25 -8.71
N ILE A 297 -15.91 7.07 -9.32
CA ILE A 297 -16.48 6.92 -10.66
C ILE A 297 -17.94 7.37 -10.66
N LYS A 298 -18.75 7.02 -9.65
CA LYS A 298 -20.13 7.50 -9.56
C LYS A 298 -20.20 9.02 -9.34
N ALA A 299 -19.33 9.57 -8.49
CA ALA A 299 -19.27 10.99 -8.23
C ALA A 299 -18.77 11.77 -9.47
N SER A 300 -17.83 11.20 -10.22
CA SER A 300 -17.35 11.76 -11.47
C SER A 300 -18.46 11.80 -12.52
N LEU A 301 -19.27 10.73 -12.63
CA LEU A 301 -20.42 10.65 -13.55
C LEU A 301 -21.53 11.67 -13.28
N VAL A 302 -21.65 12.19 -12.05
CA VAL A 302 -22.66 13.19 -11.67
C VAL A 302 -22.11 14.63 -11.75
N HIS A 303 -20.79 14.79 -11.85
CA HIS A 303 -20.14 16.09 -11.83
C HIS A 303 -20.20 16.78 -13.21
N GLY A 304 -20.66 18.04 -13.25
CA GLY A 304 -20.84 18.82 -14.49
C GLY A 304 -19.58 19.10 -15.33
N ASP A 305 -18.43 18.52 -14.93
CA ASP A 305 -17.16 18.59 -15.64
C ASP A 305 -16.99 17.49 -16.70
N PHE A 306 -17.80 16.42 -16.66
CA PHE A 306 -17.85 15.34 -17.67
C PHE A 306 -18.80 15.68 -18.84
N GLY A 307 -19.11 16.97 -18.99
CA GLY A 307 -20.14 17.47 -19.89
C GLY A 307 -21.42 17.75 -19.11
N ARG A 308 -21.95 18.98 -19.24
CA ARG A 308 -23.28 19.34 -18.70
C ARG A 308 -24.41 18.49 -19.30
N SER A 309 -24.14 17.76 -20.38
CA SER A 309 -25.10 16.90 -21.04
C SER A 309 -24.63 15.44 -21.03
N ARG A 310 -25.47 14.56 -20.49
CA ARG A 310 -25.30 13.09 -20.54
C ARG A 310 -25.32 12.53 -21.97
N THR A 311 -25.53 13.38 -22.97
CA THR A 311 -25.65 13.03 -24.39
C THR A 311 -24.40 13.30 -25.21
N THR A 312 -23.34 13.91 -24.65
CA THR A 312 -22.12 14.13 -25.43
C THR A 312 -21.36 12.82 -25.62
N LYS A 313 -20.65 12.70 -26.75
CA LYS A 313 -19.90 11.51 -27.12
C LYS A 313 -18.82 11.18 -26.09
N GLU A 314 -18.18 12.21 -25.53
CA GLU A 314 -17.13 12.07 -24.52
C GLU A 314 -17.68 11.49 -23.21
N PHE A 315 -18.89 11.90 -22.81
CA PHE A 315 -19.58 11.36 -21.63
C PHE A 315 -19.92 9.88 -21.83
N GLN A 316 -20.50 9.54 -22.99
CA GLN A 316 -20.87 8.17 -23.33
C GLN A 316 -19.64 7.24 -23.36
N GLN A 317 -18.54 7.71 -23.95
CA GLN A 317 -17.28 6.95 -23.99
C GLN A 317 -16.69 6.74 -22.59
N TYR A 318 -16.68 7.79 -21.77
CA TYR A 318 -16.26 7.67 -20.36
C TYR A 318 -17.12 6.68 -19.57
N MET A 319 -18.44 6.71 -19.74
CA MET A 319 -19.32 5.73 -19.10
C MET A 319 -18.98 4.30 -19.50
N GLN A 320 -18.79 4.03 -20.79
CA GLN A 320 -18.46 2.70 -21.29
C GLN A 320 -17.12 2.21 -20.73
N ASP A 321 -16.08 3.04 -20.76
CA ASP A 321 -14.76 2.69 -20.26
C ASP A 321 -14.77 2.48 -18.73
N ALA A 322 -15.51 3.32 -18.00
CA ALA A 322 -15.68 3.20 -16.56
C ALA A 322 -16.45 1.92 -16.16
N GLN A 323 -17.52 1.58 -16.87
CA GLN A 323 -18.27 0.33 -16.67
C GLN A 323 -17.39 -0.90 -16.94
N LYS A 324 -16.60 -0.87 -18.01
CA LYS A 324 -15.67 -1.95 -18.37
C LYS A 324 -14.56 -2.14 -17.33
N ALA A 325 -14.04 -1.07 -16.75
CA ALA A 325 -13.07 -1.19 -15.66
C ALA A 325 -13.70 -1.65 -14.35
N LEU A 326 -14.92 -1.18 -14.03
CA LEU A 326 -15.66 -1.65 -12.85
C LEU A 326 -15.96 -3.15 -12.93
N SER A 327 -16.38 -3.66 -14.09
CA SER A 327 -16.65 -5.09 -14.26
C SER A 327 -15.38 -5.93 -14.09
N ARG A 328 -14.25 -5.49 -14.64
CA ARG A 328 -12.93 -6.12 -14.44
C ARG A 328 -12.47 -6.09 -12.98
N ALA A 329 -12.66 -4.96 -12.29
CA ALA A 329 -12.26 -4.83 -10.90
C ALA A 329 -13.13 -5.66 -9.94
N MET A 330 -14.40 -5.89 -10.28
CA MET A 330 -15.31 -6.70 -9.45
C MET A 330 -15.18 -8.21 -9.70
N ASN A 331 -14.64 -8.62 -10.86
CA ASN A 331 -14.40 -10.02 -11.22
C ASN A 331 -12.94 -10.19 -11.70
N PRO A 332 -11.94 -10.14 -10.79
CA PRO A 332 -10.57 -10.46 -11.15
C PRO A 332 -10.49 -11.95 -11.49
N GLN A 333 -10.33 -12.27 -12.78
CA GLN A 333 -9.99 -13.63 -13.23
C GLN A 333 -8.54 -13.97 -12.89
#